data_AF-A0A9X7Y0G5-F1
#
_entry.id   AF-A0A9X7Y0G5-F1
#
_cell.length_a   1.000
_cell.length_b   1.000
_cell.length_c   1.000
_cell.angle_alpha   90.00
_cell.angle_beta   90.00
_cell.angle_gamma   90.00
#
_symmetry.space_group_name_H-M   'P 1'
#
loop_
_entity.id
_entity.type
_entity.pdbx_description
1 polymer ?
#
loop_
_entity_poly.entity_id
_entity_poly.type
_entity_poly.pdbx_seq_one_letter_code
_entity_poly.pdbx_strand_id
1 'polypeptide(L)'
;MSVTSDLLNYFEKHREIIQKINVVEITKNFRYTNDQSNNFEFALKGPSLVFIGNQAPGEPNNLKQALMTSWAFIETFNGDFNIEILVTIWGPMWNVEKDAEETFNFEFSVVGSNPMKIVYDNQELGTILSTYCGFKAKISDINDIRNSFKEACGKKST
;
A
#
# COMPACT_ATOMS: atom_id res chain seq x y z
N MET A 1 -18.12 -19.33 15.69
CA MET A 1 -16.67 -19.05 15.76
C MET A 1 -16.43 -18.08 16.90
N SER A 2 -15.28 -18.12 17.57
CA SER A 2 -15.00 -17.21 18.69
C SER A 2 -14.49 -15.88 18.15
N VAL A 3 -14.73 -14.78 18.85
CA VAL A 3 -14.23 -13.43 18.45
C VAL A 3 -12.71 -13.44 18.21
N THR A 4 -11.97 -14.28 18.94
CA THR A 4 -10.52 -14.47 18.79
C THR A 4 -10.14 -15.16 17.47
N SER A 5 -10.93 -16.11 16.97
CA SER A 5 -10.64 -16.78 15.69
C SER A 5 -10.81 -15.85 14.50
N ASP A 6 -11.82 -14.96 14.57
CA ASP A 6 -12.11 -14.02 13.49
C ASP A 6 -11.04 -12.91 13.42
N LEU A 7 -10.59 -12.44 14.58
CA LEU A 7 -9.49 -11.46 14.68
C LEU A 7 -8.18 -12.01 14.09
N LEU A 8 -7.81 -13.25 14.43
CA LEU A 8 -6.60 -13.90 13.91
C LEU A 8 -6.65 -14.03 12.38
N ASN A 9 -7.80 -14.39 11.84
CA ASN A 9 -8.02 -14.46 10.40
C ASN A 9 -7.81 -13.09 9.71
N TYR A 10 -8.26 -11.99 10.33
CA TYR A 10 -8.03 -10.65 9.80
C TYR A 10 -6.55 -10.24 9.82
N PHE A 11 -5.78 -10.64 10.84
CA PHE A 11 -4.34 -10.41 10.90
C PHE A 11 -3.59 -11.17 9.80
N GLU A 12 -3.87 -12.46 9.63
CA GLU A 12 -3.21 -13.26 8.57
C GLU A 12 -3.54 -12.70 7.19
N LYS A 13 -4.81 -12.31 6.94
CA LYS A 13 -5.18 -11.63 5.69
C LYS A 13 -4.36 -10.37 5.46
N HIS A 14 -4.20 -9.48 6.45
CA HIS A 14 -3.37 -8.26 6.31
C HIS A 14 -1.93 -8.59 5.93
N ARG A 15 -1.34 -9.55 6.65
CA ARG A 15 0.02 -10.01 6.39
C ARG A 15 0.16 -10.49 4.94
N GLU A 16 -0.79 -11.28 4.44
CA GLU A 16 -0.80 -11.75 3.06
C GLU A 16 -0.87 -10.59 2.05
N ILE A 17 -1.66 -9.54 2.32
CA ILE A 17 -1.75 -8.35 1.42
C ILE A 17 -0.40 -7.64 1.34
N ILE A 18 0.21 -7.39 2.50
CA ILE A 18 1.46 -6.63 2.61
C ILE A 18 2.57 -7.35 1.85
N GLN A 19 2.64 -8.68 1.97
CA GLN A 19 3.63 -9.50 1.27
C GLN A 19 3.47 -9.50 -0.25
N LYS A 20 2.28 -9.16 -0.76
CA LYS A 20 2.02 -9.07 -2.20
C LYS A 20 2.41 -7.73 -2.79
N ILE A 21 2.61 -6.69 -1.97
CA ILE A 21 2.95 -5.34 -2.45
C ILE A 21 4.45 -5.18 -2.55
N ASN A 22 4.91 -4.87 -3.76
CA ASN A 22 6.27 -4.43 -4.05
C ASN A 22 6.24 -3.03 -4.65
N VAL A 23 7.28 -2.24 -4.36
CA VAL A 23 7.46 -0.91 -4.94
C VAL A 23 8.79 -0.86 -5.68
N VAL A 24 8.73 -0.31 -6.87
CA VAL A 24 9.89 -0.06 -7.73
C VAL A 24 9.98 1.43 -7.98
N GLU A 25 11.08 2.04 -7.57
CA GLU A 25 11.38 3.42 -7.93
C GLU A 25 11.80 3.48 -9.41
N ILE A 26 11.23 4.41 -10.17
CA ILE A 26 11.63 4.70 -11.55
C ILE A 26 12.51 5.95 -11.52
N THR A 27 13.80 5.80 -11.83
CA THR A 27 14.76 6.91 -11.81
C THR A 27 15.35 7.17 -13.20
N LYS A 28 15.45 8.44 -13.58
CA LYS A 28 16.08 8.87 -14.86
C LYS A 28 17.56 9.19 -14.74
N ASN A 29 18.11 9.24 -13.53
CA ASN A 29 19.53 9.40 -13.26
C ASN A 29 19.76 8.79 -11.89
N PHE A 30 20.63 7.79 -11.79
CA PHE A 30 21.08 7.33 -10.48
C PHE A 30 21.60 8.55 -9.71
N ARG A 31 20.96 8.90 -8.60
CA ARG A 31 21.52 9.90 -7.68
C ARG A 31 22.86 9.40 -7.09
N TYR A 32 23.19 8.10 -7.22
CA TYR A 32 24.07 7.43 -6.26
C TYR A 32 25.23 6.57 -6.81
N THR A 33 25.39 6.27 -8.11
CA THR A 33 26.65 5.69 -8.67
C THR A 33 26.79 5.88 -10.18
N ASN A 34 28.00 6.18 -10.67
CA ASN A 34 28.33 6.34 -12.09
C ASN A 34 28.42 5.00 -12.89
N ASP A 35 28.39 3.84 -12.22
CA ASP A 35 28.79 2.55 -12.80
C ASP A 35 27.69 1.46 -12.83
N GLN A 36 26.43 1.82 -12.59
CA GLN A 36 25.31 0.89 -12.82
C GLN A 36 24.62 1.22 -14.15
N SER A 37 24.82 0.34 -15.12
CA SER A 37 24.32 0.42 -16.48
C SER A 37 22.79 0.63 -16.53
N ASN A 38 22.34 1.72 -17.17
CA ASN A 38 21.09 1.93 -17.94
C ASN A 38 19.78 1.19 -17.55
N ASN A 39 19.61 0.77 -16.30
CA ASN A 39 18.37 0.16 -15.82
C ASN A 39 17.58 1.22 -15.03
N PHE A 40 16.48 1.67 -15.62
CA PHE A 40 15.65 2.80 -15.16
C PHE A 40 14.79 2.51 -13.91
N GLU A 41 14.97 1.35 -13.29
CA GLU A 41 14.07 0.81 -12.26
C GLU A 41 14.84 0.17 -11.11
N PHE A 42 14.52 0.55 -9.88
CA PHE A 42 15.14 0.05 -8.66
C PHE A 42 14.07 -0.51 -7.70
N ALA A 43 14.22 -1.78 -7.32
CA ALA A 43 13.31 -2.40 -6.37
C ALA A 43 13.65 -1.98 -4.93
N LEU A 44 12.73 -1.30 -4.26
CA LEU A 44 12.87 -0.92 -2.87
C LEU A 44 12.66 -2.15 -1.98
N LYS A 45 13.58 -2.42 -1.05
CA LYS A 45 13.51 -3.61 -0.19
C LYS A 45 12.65 -3.34 1.06
N GLY A 46 11.40 -3.80 0.99
CA GLY A 46 10.57 -4.28 2.10
C GLY A 46 10.18 -3.31 3.23
N PRO A 47 9.19 -3.68 4.05
CA PRO A 47 8.67 -2.83 5.12
C PRO A 47 9.71 -2.64 6.23
N SER A 48 10.26 -1.42 6.33
CA SER A 48 11.25 -1.09 7.38
C SER A 48 10.60 -0.78 8.73
N LEU A 49 9.30 -0.47 8.77
CA LEU A 49 8.56 -0.14 9.98
C LEU A 49 7.10 -0.54 9.79
N VAL A 50 6.55 -1.37 10.68
CA VAL A 50 5.14 -1.81 10.62
C VAL A 50 4.42 -1.22 11.83
N PHE A 51 3.48 -0.31 11.59
CA PHE A 51 2.57 0.15 12.63
C PHE A 51 1.30 -0.67 12.59
N ILE A 52 0.95 -1.29 13.71
CA ILE A 52 -0.31 -2.00 13.89
C ILE A 52 -1.13 -1.19 14.88
N GLY A 53 -2.12 -0.46 14.37
CA GLY A 53 -3.03 0.36 15.15
C GLY A 53 -4.42 -0.26 15.18
N ASN A 54 -5.08 -0.22 16.34
CA ASN A 54 -6.51 -0.41 16.44
C ASN A 54 -7.14 0.97 16.60
N GLN A 55 -7.82 1.49 15.58
CA GLN A 55 -8.54 2.77 15.73
C GLN A 55 -9.82 2.52 16.52
N ALA A 56 -10.18 3.44 17.42
CA ALA A 56 -11.48 3.41 18.08
C ALA A 56 -12.59 3.40 17.01
N PRO A 57 -13.65 2.58 17.16
CA PRO A 57 -14.69 2.48 16.15
C PRO A 57 -15.44 3.81 16.09
N GLY A 58 -15.34 4.52 14.98
CA GLY A 58 -16.13 5.74 14.77
C GLY A 58 -15.63 6.63 13.65
N GLU A 59 -15.93 6.26 12.41
CA GLU A 59 -16.20 7.23 11.35
C GLU A 59 -17.62 6.97 10.82
N PRO A 60 -18.33 7.98 10.28
CA PRO A 60 -19.79 7.93 10.16
C PRO A 60 -20.21 6.73 9.30
N ASN A 61 -21.38 6.16 9.60
CA ASN A 61 -22.06 5.07 8.83
C ASN A 61 -21.94 3.62 9.34
N ASN A 62 -21.84 3.36 10.65
CA ASN A 62 -21.90 2.00 11.23
C ASN A 62 -20.87 1.01 10.66
N LEU A 63 -19.69 1.50 10.25
CA LEU A 63 -18.59 0.66 9.79
C LEU A 63 -17.68 0.28 10.97
N LYS A 64 -17.34 -1.01 11.08
CA LYS A 64 -16.24 -1.48 11.93
C LYS A 64 -14.99 -1.66 11.08
N GLN A 65 -13.84 -1.31 11.63
CA GLN A 65 -12.52 -1.57 11.07
C GLN A 65 -11.78 -2.50 12.03
N ALA A 66 -11.16 -3.57 11.53
CA ALA A 66 -10.40 -4.49 12.37
C ALA A 66 -8.94 -4.05 12.56
N LEU A 67 -8.31 -3.51 11.51
CA LEU A 67 -6.87 -3.30 11.51
C LEU A 67 -6.42 -2.18 10.57
N MET A 68 -5.41 -1.45 11.02
CA MET A 68 -4.59 -0.57 10.20
C MET A 68 -3.16 -1.11 10.20
N THR A 69 -2.59 -1.27 9.01
CA THR A 69 -1.16 -1.58 8.86
C THR A 69 -0.50 -0.58 7.91
N SER A 70 0.51 0.13 8.41
CA SER A 70 1.34 1.03 7.61
C SER A 70 2.78 0.56 7.55
N TRP A 71 3.42 0.72 6.39
CA TRP A 71 4.85 0.53 6.24
C TRP A 71 5.48 1.46 5.22
N ALA A 72 6.77 1.74 5.44
CA ALA A 72 7.57 2.59 4.58
C ALA A 72 8.63 1.80 3.83
N PHE A 73 8.86 2.20 2.57
CA PHE A 73 10.06 1.87 1.84
C PHE A 73 11.05 3.04 2.01
N ILE A 74 12.26 2.70 2.45
CA ILE A 74 13.29 3.65 2.84
C ILE A 74 14.50 3.43 1.98
N GLU A 75 15.07 4.51 1.46
CA GLU A 75 16.40 4.53 0.87
C GLU A 75 17.43 5.06 1.87
N THR A 76 18.63 4.48 1.81
CA THR A 76 19.76 4.89 2.64
C THR A 76 20.93 5.30 1.77
N PHE A 77 21.41 6.53 1.90
CA PHE A 77 22.59 6.99 1.19
C PHE A 77 23.43 7.90 2.09
N ASN A 78 24.75 7.65 2.15
CA ASN A 78 25.70 8.41 2.98
C ASN A 78 25.30 8.56 4.47
N GLY A 79 24.50 7.64 5.01
CA GLY A 79 24.03 7.69 6.39
C GLY A 79 22.72 8.46 6.58
N ASP A 80 22.17 9.07 5.54
CA ASP A 80 20.83 9.66 5.54
C ASP A 80 19.78 8.59 5.20
N PHE A 81 18.65 8.62 5.92
CA PHE A 81 17.49 7.75 5.71
C PHE A 81 16.35 8.59 5.16
N ASN A 82 15.92 8.31 3.93
CA ASN A 82 14.78 8.99 3.32
C ASN A 82 13.65 7.99 3.09
N ILE A 83 12.45 8.31 3.59
CA ILE A 83 11.25 7.58 3.23
C ILE A 83 10.89 7.99 1.82
N GLU A 84 10.81 7.03 0.91
CA GLU A 84 10.44 7.28 -0.48
C GLU A 84 8.93 7.15 -0.68
N ILE A 85 8.33 6.16 -0.03
CA ILE A 85 6.89 5.94 -0.03
C ILE A 85 6.42 5.32 1.29
N LEU A 86 5.29 5.80 1.77
CA LEU A 86 4.50 5.18 2.84
C LEU A 86 3.28 4.51 2.23
N VAL A 87 3.06 3.25 2.57
CA VAL A 87 1.86 2.49 2.19
C VAL A 87 1.07 2.17 3.45
N THR A 88 -0.23 2.43 3.42
CA THR A 88 -1.15 2.11 4.50
C THR A 88 -2.31 1.27 3.96
N ILE A 89 -2.65 0.21 4.68
CA ILE A 89 -3.84 -0.60 4.42
C ILE A 89 -4.75 -0.53 5.64
N TRP A 90 -6.03 -0.31 5.39
CA TRP A 90 -7.09 -0.37 6.38
C TRP A 90 -8.06 -1.48 6.04
N GLY A 91 -8.46 -2.29 7.02
CA GLY A 91 -9.58 -3.20 6.85
C GLY A 91 -9.54 -4.46 7.73
N PRO A 92 -10.24 -5.52 7.30
CA PRO A 92 -11.42 -5.37 6.45
C PRO A 92 -12.40 -4.37 7.08
N MET A 93 -13.05 -3.59 6.25
CA MET A 93 -14.19 -2.77 6.67
C MET A 93 -15.46 -3.59 6.52
N TRP A 94 -16.34 -3.59 7.52
CA TRP A 94 -17.67 -4.18 7.37
C TRP A 94 -18.75 -3.34 7.99
N ASN A 95 -19.94 -3.41 7.38
CA ASN A 95 -21.14 -2.82 7.94
C ASN A 95 -21.68 -3.75 9.04
N VAL A 96 -22.01 -3.20 10.21
CA VAL A 96 -22.56 -3.97 11.32
C VAL A 96 -23.97 -4.52 11.00
N GLU A 97 -24.67 -3.93 10.04
CA GLU A 97 -26.06 -4.24 9.67
C GLU A 97 -26.23 -5.00 8.34
N LYS A 98 -25.14 -5.23 7.58
CA LYS A 98 -25.16 -6.00 6.33
C LYS A 98 -24.10 -7.09 6.37
N ASP A 99 -24.26 -8.13 5.56
CA ASP A 99 -23.19 -9.11 5.33
C ASP A 99 -21.90 -8.36 4.99
N ALA A 100 -20.85 -8.66 5.75
CA ALA A 100 -19.57 -7.99 5.70
C ALA A 100 -18.92 -8.16 4.32
N GLU A 101 -19.04 -7.15 3.45
CA GLU A 101 -18.28 -7.11 2.21
C GLU A 101 -16.83 -6.72 2.55
N GLU A 102 -15.93 -7.72 2.57
CA GLU A 102 -14.51 -7.52 2.89
C GLU A 102 -13.83 -6.58 1.90
N THR A 103 -13.86 -5.29 2.25
CA THR A 103 -13.23 -4.22 1.49
C THR A 103 -12.07 -3.65 2.29
N PHE A 104 -10.98 -3.35 1.59
CA PHE A 104 -9.79 -2.74 2.18
C PHE A 104 -9.57 -1.36 1.58
N ASN A 105 -9.15 -0.39 2.38
CA ASN A 105 -8.64 0.87 1.87
C ASN A 105 -7.14 0.75 1.69
N PHE A 106 -6.65 1.07 0.51
CA PHE A 106 -5.23 1.19 0.18
C PHE A 106 -4.89 2.66 0.08
N GLU A 107 -3.78 3.05 0.69
CA GLU A 107 -3.26 4.40 0.65
C GLU A 107 -1.77 4.38 0.34
N PHE A 108 -1.35 5.21 -0.60
CA PHE A 108 0.02 5.36 -1.05
C PHE A 108 0.38 6.84 -0.95
N SER A 109 1.42 7.15 -0.17
CA SER A 109 1.95 8.50 -0.03
C SER A 109 3.40 8.52 -0.49
N VAL A 110 3.63 8.98 -1.72
CA VAL A 110 4.98 9.15 -2.26
C VAL A 110 5.56 10.45 -1.70
N VAL A 111 6.68 10.34 -1.01
CA VAL A 111 7.42 11.47 -0.42
C VAL A 111 8.61 11.84 -1.32
N GLY A 112 9.18 10.84 -1.99
CA GLY A 112 10.25 11.00 -2.96
C GLY A 112 9.87 11.84 -4.17
N SER A 113 10.87 12.34 -4.88
CA SER A 113 10.67 13.06 -6.15
C SER A 113 10.51 12.13 -7.35
N ASN A 114 10.82 10.85 -7.18
CA ASN A 114 10.83 9.87 -8.26
C ASN A 114 9.45 9.18 -8.37
N PRO A 115 9.01 8.83 -9.59
CA PRO A 115 7.83 8.00 -9.77
C PRO A 115 8.01 6.61 -9.13
N MET A 116 6.96 6.12 -8.48
CA MET A 116 6.92 4.82 -7.83
C MET A 116 5.97 3.90 -8.59
N LYS A 117 6.50 2.84 -9.18
CA LYS A 117 5.71 1.76 -9.75
C LYS A 117 5.26 0.81 -8.65
N ILE A 118 3.95 0.62 -8.56
CA ILE A 118 3.30 -0.26 -7.59
C ILE A 118 3.01 -1.60 -8.25
N VAL A 119 3.52 -2.66 -7.64
CA VAL A 119 3.33 -4.04 -8.08
C VAL A 119 2.58 -4.79 -6.98
N TYR A 120 1.50 -5.48 -7.35
CA TYR A 120 0.74 -6.33 -6.45
C TYR A 120 0.69 -7.74 -7.02
N ASP A 121 1.16 -8.73 -6.25
CA ASP A 121 1.19 -10.14 -6.65
C ASP A 121 1.86 -10.37 -8.02
N ASN A 122 3.03 -9.72 -8.20
CA ASN A 122 3.83 -9.72 -9.43
C ASN A 122 3.16 -9.05 -10.65
N GLN A 123 2.03 -8.36 -10.46
CA GLN A 123 1.36 -7.61 -11.51
C GLN A 123 1.47 -6.11 -11.28
N GLU A 124 1.81 -5.36 -12.32
CA GLU A 124 1.80 -3.91 -12.24
C GLU A 124 0.36 -3.39 -12.05
N LEU A 125 0.18 -2.55 -11.03
CA LEU A 125 -1.04 -1.77 -10.84
C LEU A 125 -0.95 -0.42 -11.57
N GLY A 126 0.22 0.21 -11.50
CA GLY A 126 0.56 1.45 -12.20
C GLY A 126 1.64 2.24 -11.49
N THR A 127 1.83 3.49 -11.90
CA THR A 127 2.85 4.40 -11.35
C THR A 127 2.21 5.57 -10.61
N ILE A 128 2.78 5.96 -9.47
CA ILE A 128 2.37 7.12 -8.66
C ILE A 128 3.53 8.11 -8.61
N LEU A 129 3.24 9.41 -8.75
CA LEU A 129 4.23 10.48 -8.61
C LEU A 129 3.74 11.55 -7.63
N SER A 130 4.61 11.94 -6.69
CA SER A 130 4.55 13.17 -5.87
C SER A 130 3.19 13.50 -5.24
N THR A 131 2.42 12.49 -4.83
CA THR A 131 1.06 12.68 -4.32
C THR A 131 0.65 11.58 -3.35
N TYR A 132 -0.41 11.88 -2.60
CA TYR A 132 -1.23 10.90 -1.92
C TYR A 132 -2.29 10.34 -2.87
N CYS A 133 -2.38 9.01 -2.95
CA CYS A 133 -3.47 8.29 -3.57
C CYS A 133 -4.10 7.32 -2.56
N GLY A 134 -5.43 7.25 -2.52
CA GLY A 134 -6.13 6.23 -1.76
C GLY A 134 -7.36 5.71 -2.51
N PHE A 135 -7.64 4.42 -2.38
CA PHE A 135 -8.81 3.76 -2.97
C PHE A 135 -9.30 2.59 -2.11
N LYS A 136 -10.53 2.14 -2.37
CA LYS A 136 -11.11 0.95 -1.74
C LYS A 136 -11.15 -0.17 -2.76
N ALA A 137 -10.81 -1.39 -2.35
CA ALA A 137 -10.91 -2.56 -3.22
C ALA A 137 -11.14 -3.85 -2.43
N LYS A 138 -11.74 -4.84 -3.09
CA LYS A 138 -11.84 -6.21 -2.59
C LYS A 138 -10.56 -6.96 -2.90
N ILE A 139 -9.95 -7.55 -1.87
CA ILE A 139 -8.69 -8.27 -2.08
C ILE A 139 -8.85 -9.57 -2.88
N SER A 140 -10.03 -10.18 -2.86
CA SER A 140 -10.31 -11.41 -3.58
C SER A 140 -10.33 -11.23 -5.10
N ASP A 141 -10.30 -9.99 -5.61
CA ASP A 141 -10.33 -9.69 -7.04
C ASP A 141 -9.22 -8.69 -7.42
N ILE A 142 -8.16 -9.20 -8.03
CA ILE A 142 -7.04 -8.38 -8.50
C ILE A 142 -7.46 -7.34 -9.56
N ASN A 143 -8.49 -7.63 -10.36
CA ASN A 143 -8.97 -6.67 -11.36
C ASN A 143 -9.68 -5.50 -10.67
N ASP A 144 -10.38 -5.75 -9.57
CA ASP A 144 -10.97 -4.71 -8.74
C ASP A 144 -9.89 -3.77 -8.17
N ILE A 145 -8.80 -4.34 -7.63
CA ILE A 145 -7.64 -3.57 -7.15
C ILE A 145 -7.03 -2.73 -8.28
N ARG A 146 -6.75 -3.34 -9.43
CA ARG A 146 -6.14 -2.64 -10.58
C ARG A 146 -7.03 -1.52 -11.11
N ASN A 147 -8.32 -1.79 -11.27
CA ASN A 147 -9.26 -0.79 -11.78
C ASN A 147 -9.41 0.38 -10.81
N SER A 148 -9.56 0.08 -9.51
CA SER A 148 -9.64 1.08 -8.45
C SER A 148 -8.37 1.92 -8.37
N PHE A 149 -7.20 1.29 -8.46
CA PHE A 149 -5.92 1.99 -8.54
C PHE A 149 -5.87 2.92 -9.75
N LYS A 150 -6.20 2.43 -10.94
CA LYS A 150 -6.14 3.23 -12.17
C LYS A 150 -7.09 4.42 -12.11
N GLU A 151 -8.27 4.24 -11.53
CA GLU A 151 -9.25 5.31 -11.37
C GLU A 151 -8.79 6.37 -10.37
N ALA A 152 -8.27 5.97 -9.22
CA ALA A 152 -7.92 6.89 -8.13
C ALA A 152 -6.53 7.51 -8.28
N CYS A 153 -5.54 6.71 -8.70
CA CYS A 153 -4.14 7.11 -8.78
C CYS A 153 -3.73 7.54 -10.19
N GLY A 154 -4.29 6.92 -11.24
CA GLY A 154 -3.93 7.21 -12.63
C GLY A 154 -4.48 8.53 -13.17
N LYS A 155 -5.51 9.11 -12.54
CA LYS A 155 -6.08 10.41 -12.96
C LYS A 155 -5.30 11.63 -12.46
N LYS A 156 -4.36 11.47 -11.52
CA LYS A 156 -3.63 12.59 -10.88
C LYS A 156 -2.26 12.89 -11.52
N SER A 157 -1.86 12.14 -12.54
CA SER A 157 -0.56 12.27 -13.20
C SER A 157 -0.57 13.11 -14.49
N THR A 158 -1.56 13.98 -14.68
CA THR A 158 -1.65 14.92 -15.82
C THR A 158 -1.34 16.35 -15.40
#